data_AF-A0A7V9UM71-F1
#
_entry.id   AF-A0A7V9UM71-F1
#
_cell.length_a   1.000
_cell.length_b   1.000
_cell.length_c   1.000
_cell.angle_alpha   90.00
_cell.angle_beta   90.00
_cell.angle_gamma   90.00
#
_symmetry.space_group_name_H-M   'P 1'
#
loop_
_entity.id
_entity.type
_entity.pdbx_description
1 polymer ?
#
loop_
_entity_poly.entity_id
_entity_poly.type
_entity_poly.pdbx_seq_one_letter_code
_entity_poly.pdbx_strand_id
1 'polypeptide(L)' 'MINTKRQYAARTATTPEIRAHFPALERLHNGHSVAYFDGPGGTQVPRPVAQAMADYLYNHNANTHWEYPTSAETDEALD' A
#
# COMPACT_ATOMS: atom_id res chain seq x y z
N MET A 1 39.99 -9.28 -15.33
CA MET A 1 38.67 -8.81 -15.75
C MET A 1 37.65 -9.90 -15.39
N ILE A 2 36.90 -9.73 -14.31
CA ILE A 2 35.86 -10.70 -13.91
C ILE A 2 34.50 -10.04 -14.08
N ASN A 3 33.73 -10.61 -14.99
CA ASN A 3 32.39 -10.27 -15.39
C ASN A 3 31.40 -10.66 -14.27
N THR A 4 30.68 -9.70 -13.69
CA THR A 4 29.61 -10.00 -12.73
C THR A 4 28.35 -9.23 -13.09
N LYS A 5 27.72 -9.60 -14.22
CA LYS A 5 26.31 -9.27 -14.44
C LYS A 5 25.49 -10.06 -13.41
N ARG A 6 25.15 -9.43 -12.28
CA ARG A 6 24.11 -9.95 -11.38
C ARG A 6 22.78 -9.95 -12.14
N GLN A 7 22.38 -11.12 -12.63
CA GLN A 7 20.99 -11.37 -12.99
C GLN A 7 20.16 -11.37 -11.71
N TYR A 8 19.52 -10.25 -11.40
CA TYR A 8 18.41 -10.24 -10.46
C TYR A 8 17.18 -10.75 -11.20
N ALA A 9 16.94 -12.07 -11.16
CA ALA A 9 15.60 -12.57 -11.44
C ALA A 9 14.70 -12.06 -10.31
N ALA A 10 13.75 -11.17 -10.63
CA ALA A 10 12.79 -10.69 -9.65
C ALA A 10 12.01 -11.89 -9.09
N ARG A 11 12.04 -12.06 -7.77
CA ARG A 11 11.26 -13.10 -7.09
C ARG A 11 9.80 -12.68 -7.07
N THR A 12 8.91 -13.49 -7.64
CA THR A 12 7.47 -13.31 -7.49
C THR A 12 7.06 -13.69 -6.07
N ALA A 13 6.30 -12.83 -5.39
CA ALA A 13 5.74 -13.12 -4.07
C ALA A 13 4.69 -14.24 -4.16
N THR A 14 4.66 -15.10 -3.14
CA THR A 14 3.64 -16.14 -3.01
C THR A 14 2.30 -15.55 -2.55
N THR A 15 1.20 -16.26 -2.82
CA THR A 15 -0.13 -15.81 -2.38
C THR A 15 -0.24 -15.57 -0.88
N PRO A 16 0.32 -16.41 0.03
CA PRO A 16 0.33 -16.11 1.47
C PRO A 16 1.10 -14.84 1.83
N GLU A 17 2.26 -14.59 1.20
CA GLU A 17 3.04 -13.36 1.40
C GLU A 17 2.20 -12.13 1.02
N ILE A 18 1.50 -12.18 -0.11
CA ILE A 18 0.60 -11.09 -0.55
C ILE A 18 -0.56 -10.92 0.44
N ARG A 19 -1.24 -12.00 0.84
CA ARG A 19 -2.41 -11.94 1.73
C ARG A 19 -2.09 -11.39 3.12
N ALA A 20 -0.86 -11.58 3.62
CA ALA A 20 -0.43 -11.04 4.91
C ALA A 20 -0.48 -9.51 4.99
N HIS A 21 -0.43 -8.83 3.84
CA HIS A 21 -0.55 -7.37 3.78
C HIS A 21 -1.98 -6.85 3.99
N PHE A 22 -3.02 -7.69 3.90
CA PHE A 22 -4.43 -7.29 3.94
C PHE A 22 -5.10 -7.73 5.26
N PRO A 23 -5.24 -6.84 6.26
CA PRO A 23 -5.85 -7.19 7.56
C PRO A 23 -7.27 -7.69 7.44
N ALA A 24 -8.01 -7.25 6.42
CA ALA A 24 -9.37 -7.71 6.17
C ALA A 24 -9.48 -9.24 6.04
N LEU A 25 -8.41 -9.92 5.58
CA LEU A 25 -8.39 -11.38 5.42
C LEU A 25 -8.23 -12.14 6.74
N GLU A 26 -7.93 -11.45 7.85
CA GLU A 26 -7.89 -12.03 9.20
C GLU A 26 -9.31 -12.14 9.82
N ARG A 27 -10.32 -11.55 9.17
CA ARG A 27 -11.70 -11.56 9.68
C ARG A 27 -12.29 -12.97 9.69
N LEU A 28 -13.09 -13.24 10.72
CA LEU A 28 -14.03 -14.36 10.74
C LEU A 28 -15.44 -13.85 10.46
N HIS A 29 -16.17 -14.54 9.59
CA HIS A 29 -17.59 -14.32 9.35
C HIS A 29 -18.35 -15.61 9.66
N ASN A 30 -19.31 -15.53 10.60
CA ASN A 30 -20.04 -16.69 11.12
C ASN A 30 -19.12 -17.84 11.58
N GLY A 31 -17.97 -17.51 12.19
CA GLY A 31 -17.00 -18.48 12.67
C GLY A 31 -16.06 -19.06 11.60
N HIS A 32 -16.17 -18.65 10.33
CA HIS A 32 -15.33 -19.11 9.24
C HIS A 32 -14.41 -18.00 8.72
N SER A 33 -13.22 -18.36 8.25
CA SER A 33 -12.33 -17.42 7.56
C SER A 33 -13.02 -16.84 6.33
N VAL A 34 -12.92 -15.52 6.16
CA VAL A 34 -13.56 -14.82 5.05
C VAL A 34 -12.94 -15.17 3.69
N ALA A 35 -13.78 -15.14 2.66
CA ALA A 35 -13.39 -15.12 1.26
C ALA A 35 -14.17 -14.00 0.55
N TYR A 36 -13.46 -12.94 0.14
CA TYR A 36 -14.05 -11.80 -0.55
C TYR A 36 -14.07 -12.07 -2.06
N PHE A 37 -15.26 -12.29 -2.61
CA PHE A 37 -15.52 -12.43 -4.06
C PHE A 37 -16.45 -11.32 -4.56
N ASP A 38 -16.37 -10.16 -3.93
CA ASP A 38 -17.23 -9.00 -4.12
C ASP A 38 -16.44 -7.78 -4.63
N GLY A 39 -15.38 -8.01 -5.40
CA GLY A 39 -14.50 -6.98 -5.95
C GLY A 39 -15.21 -5.76 -6.60
N PRO A 40 -16.31 -5.93 -7.35
CA PRO A 40 -17.08 -4.79 -7.88
C PRO A 40 -17.71 -3.88 -6.81
N GLY A 41 -17.93 -4.39 -5.59
CA GLY A 41 -18.40 -3.63 -4.43
C GLY A 41 -17.28 -2.88 -3.69
N GLY A 42 -16.01 -3.13 -4.05
CA GLY A 42 -14.84 -2.51 -3.44
C GLY A 42 -13.70 -3.52 -3.24
N THR A 43 -12.47 -3.01 -3.25
CA THR A 43 -11.29 -3.82 -2.95
C THR A 43 -10.89 -3.67 -1.48
N GLN A 44 -10.25 -4.71 -0.94
CA GLN A 44 -9.63 -4.62 0.38
C GLN A 44 -8.33 -3.82 0.28
N VAL A 45 -7.98 -3.09 1.35
CA VAL A 45 -6.81 -2.21 1.37
C VAL A 45 -5.65 -2.90 2.13
N PRO A 46 -4.44 -2.95 1.57
CA PRO A 46 -3.28 -3.47 2.31
C PRO A 46 -2.78 -2.43 3.32
N ARG A 47 -2.18 -2.87 4.44
CA ARG A 47 -1.67 -1.99 5.51
C ARG A 47 -0.81 -0.81 5.01
N PRO A 48 0.15 -0.99 4.08
CA PRO A 48 1.01 0.11 3.64
C PRO A 48 0.22 1.27 3.02
N VAL A 49 -0.87 1.00 2.30
CA VAL A 49 -1.71 2.04 1.70
C VAL A 49 -2.46 2.82 2.79
N ALA A 50 -3.06 2.11 3.75
CA ALA A 50 -3.75 2.76 4.85
C ALA A 50 -2.78 3.59 5.73
N GLN A 51 -1.57 3.10 5.93
CA GLN A 51 -0.53 3.80 6.68
C GLN A 51 -0.04 5.06 5.97
N ALA A 52 0.23 4.98 4.66
CA ALA A 52 0.62 6.15 3.87
C ALA A 52 -0.47 7.23 3.86
N MET A 53 -1.74 6.84 3.74
CA MET A 53 -2.86 7.78 3.84
C MET A 53 -2.96 8.44 5.21
N ALA A 54 -2.79 7.66 6.29
CA ALA A 54 -2.81 8.20 7.64
C ALA A 54 -1.64 9.16 7.89
N ASP A 55 -0.44 8.81 7.43
CA ASP A 55 0.77 9.63 7.54
C ASP A 55 0.59 10.97 6.82
N TYR A 56 0.11 10.94 5.56
CA TYR A 56 -0.23 12.15 4.81
C TYR A 56 -1.22 13.04 5.57
N LEU A 57 -2.33 12.47 6.05
CA LEU A 57 -3.37 13.23 6.73
C LEU A 57 -2.92 13.84 8.06
N TYR A 58 -2.03 13.18 8.79
CA TYR A 58 -1.53 13.67 10.08
C TYR A 58 -0.38 14.67 9.92
N ASN A 59 0.50 14.49 8.95
CA ASN A 59 1.78 15.20 8.90
C ASN A 59 1.93 16.15 7.71
N HIS A 60 1.24 15.90 6.59
CA HIS A 60 1.54 16.55 5.30
C HIS A 60 0.37 17.33 4.70
N ASN A 61 -0.86 17.05 5.12
CA ASN A 61 -2.07 17.54 4.44
C ASN A 61 -2.13 19.07 4.33
N ALA A 62 -2.01 19.56 3.09
CA ALA A 62 -2.28 20.94 2.70
C ALA A 62 -2.77 21.02 1.25
N ASN A 63 -3.30 22.19 0.87
CA ASN A 63 -3.59 22.49 -0.53
C ASN A 63 -2.27 22.56 -1.33
N THR A 64 -2.29 22.11 -2.58
CA THR A 64 -1.16 22.17 -3.52
C THR A 64 -0.78 23.62 -3.89
N HIS A 65 0.45 23.81 -4.41
CA HIS A 65 0.91 25.02 -5.10
C HIS A 65 1.06 26.30 -4.28
N TRP A 66 0.94 26.25 -2.95
CA TRP A 66 1.25 27.39 -2.08
C TRP A 66 2.68 27.31 -1.54
N GLU A 67 3.25 28.44 -1.15
CA GLU A 67 4.60 28.51 -0.57
C GLU A 67 4.62 28.18 0.94
N TYR A 68 3.90 27.13 1.35
CA TYR A 68 3.94 26.58 2.70
C TYR A 68 4.65 25.21 2.68
N PRO A 69 5.41 24.84 3.73
CA PRO A 69 6.13 23.56 3.75
C PRO A 69 5.25 22.34 3.45
N THR A 70 4.09 22.24 4.08
CA THR A 70 3.14 21.14 3.86
C THR A 70 2.52 21.17 2.46
N SER A 71 2.42 22.34 1.81
CA SER A 71 1.98 22.44 0.42
C SER A 71 3.00 21.86 -0.55
N ALA A 72 4.30 22.07 -0.31
CA ALA A 72 5.38 21.46 -1.08
C ALA A 72 5.43 19.94 -0.87
N GLU A 73 5.21 19.46 0.36
CA GLU A 73 5.11 18.03 0.67
C GLU A 73 3.91 17.36 -0.04
N THR A 74 2.75 18.04 -0.11
CA THR A 74 1.62 17.56 -0.91
C THR A 74 1.96 17.49 -2.40
N ASP A 75 2.62 18.52 -2.94
CA ASP A 75 3.02 18.53 -4.35
C ASP A 75 3.97 17.34 -4.66
N GLU A 76 4.96 17.07 -3.78
CA GLU A 76 5.86 15.92 -3.89
C GLU A 76 5.12 14.56 -3.82
N ALA A 77 4.06 14.45 -3.02
CA ALA A 77 3.29 13.21 -2.90
C ALA A 77 2.43 12.87 -4.14
N LEU A 78 2.22 13.83 -5.04
CA LEU A 78 1.39 13.69 -6.24
C LEU A 78 2.19 13.49 -7.54
N ASP A 79 3.50 13.72 -7.52
CA ASP A 79 4.44 13.53 -8.63
C ASP A 79 4.88 12.05 -8.80
#